data_AF-A0AAD6BNW0-F1
#
_entry.id   AF-A0AAD6BNW0-F1
#
_cell.length_a   1.000
_cell.length_b   1.000
_cell.length_c   1.000
_cell.angle_alpha   90.00
_cell.angle_beta   90.00
_cell.angle_gamma   90.00
#
_symmetry.space_group_name_H-M   'P 1'
#
loop_
_entity.id
_entity.type
_entity.pdbx_description
1 polymer ?
#
loop_
_entity_poly.entity_id
_entity_poly.type
_entity_poly.pdbx_seq_one_letter_code
_entity_poly.pdbx_strand_id
1 'polypeptide(L)'
;MDTETITTPDAGVAMESKEDTEAFTMVKSKKTQKRKREQDGADMDTEAPVASKRPQFPPISSDKLKGADEMRKVAVPAHRYTPLKENWMKIFTPIVENLQLQVRFNLKTRHVEIKTCKDTKDIGSLTKASDFVRAFILGFNVEDSLALLRLDELFLESFDVTDVKPLKGDHLSRAIGRIAGKGGKTKFTIENVTKTRIVLAETKVHI
;
A
#
# COMPACT_ATOMS: atom_id res chain seq x y z
N MET A 1 45.13 -33.33 60.77
CA MET A 1 43.83 -33.00 61.38
C MET A 1 42.78 -33.55 60.44
N ASP A 2 42.31 -34.72 60.82
CA ASP A 2 41.30 -35.53 60.16
C ASP A 2 39.97 -34.79 60.07
N THR A 3 39.22 -35.02 58.99
CA THR A 3 37.78 -35.29 59.05
C THR A 3 37.32 -35.98 57.77
N GLU A 4 37.10 -37.29 57.87
CA GLU A 4 36.08 -38.02 57.12
C GLU A 4 34.70 -37.51 57.61
N THR A 5 33.67 -37.34 56.78
CA THR A 5 32.78 -38.45 56.40
C THR A 5 31.96 -38.13 55.14
N ILE A 6 31.75 -39.18 54.34
CA ILE A 6 31.00 -39.29 53.09
C ILE A 6 29.57 -39.77 53.38
N THR A 7 28.57 -39.38 52.57
CA THR A 7 27.51 -40.24 51.96
C THR A 7 26.49 -39.37 51.19
N THR A 8 25.95 -39.63 49.99
CA THR A 8 26.09 -40.61 48.86
C THR A 8 25.15 -40.12 47.70
N PRO A 9 25.15 -40.72 46.49
CA PRO A 9 24.85 -40.11 45.16
C PRO A 9 23.37 -40.29 44.70
N ASP A 10 22.85 -39.91 43.51
CA ASP A 10 23.29 -40.18 42.12
C ASP A 10 22.35 -39.53 41.06
N ALA A 11 22.89 -39.37 39.83
CA ALA A 11 22.30 -39.20 38.48
C ALA A 11 21.35 -38.00 38.18
N GLY A 12 21.59 -37.07 37.24
CA GLY A 12 22.22 -37.16 35.90
C GLY A 12 21.17 -37.62 34.87
N VAL A 13 20.68 -36.83 33.90
CA VAL A 13 21.33 -36.48 32.62
C VAL A 13 20.59 -35.32 31.93
N ALA A 14 21.35 -34.44 31.28
CA ALA A 14 20.93 -33.26 30.51
C ALA A 14 20.89 -33.50 28.98
N MET A 15 20.12 -32.69 28.23
CA MET A 15 20.36 -32.43 26.80
C MET A 15 19.67 -31.13 26.33
N GLU A 16 20.40 -30.26 25.62
CA GLU A 16 19.93 -28.96 25.10
C GLU A 16 20.23 -28.77 23.59
N SER A 17 19.25 -28.17 22.88
CA SER A 17 19.25 -27.29 21.66
C SER A 17 20.20 -27.53 20.46
N LYS A 18 19.73 -27.75 19.21
CA LYS A 18 18.98 -26.95 18.18
C LYS A 18 19.88 -26.21 17.18
N GLU A 19 19.73 -26.50 15.87
CA GLU A 19 19.95 -25.57 14.74
C GLU A 19 19.15 -26.02 13.50
N ASP A 20 18.39 -25.10 12.90
CA ASP A 20 17.47 -25.28 11.77
C ASP A 20 18.12 -24.83 10.44
N THR A 21 18.01 -25.63 9.37
CA THR A 21 18.09 -25.16 7.97
C THR A 21 17.24 -26.05 7.05
N GLU A 22 16.07 -25.56 6.62
CA GLU A 22 15.21 -26.25 5.64
C GLU A 22 15.49 -25.74 4.21
N ALA A 23 15.96 -26.63 3.33
CA ALA A 23 16.10 -26.39 1.90
C ALA A 23 14.94 -27.04 1.12
N PHE A 24 14.37 -26.26 0.20
CA PHE A 24 13.15 -26.53 -0.57
C PHE A 24 13.34 -27.65 -1.61
N THR A 25 12.44 -28.64 -1.66
CA THR A 25 12.42 -29.69 -2.70
C THR A 25 11.15 -29.70 -3.55
N MET A 26 11.36 -29.74 -4.87
CA MET A 26 10.37 -29.64 -5.94
C MET A 26 9.81 -31.02 -6.35
N VAL A 27 8.49 -31.18 -6.36
CA VAL A 27 7.83 -32.47 -6.67
C VAL A 27 7.47 -32.57 -8.16
N LYS A 28 7.97 -33.60 -8.84
CA LYS A 28 7.61 -33.97 -10.22
C LYS A 28 6.30 -34.75 -10.27
N SER A 29 5.44 -34.43 -11.23
CA SER A 29 4.17 -35.11 -11.49
C SER A 29 4.39 -36.50 -12.13
N LYS A 30 3.55 -37.47 -11.76
CA LYS A 30 3.49 -38.78 -12.44
C LYS A 30 2.08 -39.13 -12.87
N LYS A 31 1.99 -39.52 -14.15
CA LYS A 31 0.82 -40.02 -14.87
C LYS A 31 0.34 -41.37 -14.32
N THR A 32 -0.98 -41.53 -14.42
CA THR A 32 -1.86 -42.66 -14.12
C THR A 32 -1.33 -44.05 -14.51
N GLN A 33 -1.50 -45.05 -13.63
CA GLN A 33 -1.73 -46.44 -14.04
C GLN A 33 -2.76 -47.13 -13.15
N LYS A 34 -3.75 -47.70 -13.82
CA LYS A 34 -4.92 -48.42 -13.33
C LYS A 34 -4.52 -49.87 -13.05
N ARG A 35 -4.65 -50.37 -11.81
CA ARG A 35 -4.63 -51.82 -11.55
C ARG A 35 -5.70 -52.27 -10.56
N LYS A 36 -6.22 -53.44 -10.92
CA LYS A 36 -7.41 -54.20 -10.53
C LYS A 36 -7.26 -54.76 -9.10
N ARG A 37 -8.34 -54.72 -8.31
CA ARG A 37 -8.39 -55.20 -6.92
C ARG A 37 -8.82 -56.67 -6.90
N GLU A 38 -8.09 -57.52 -6.19
CA GLU A 38 -8.57 -58.81 -5.68
C GLU A 38 -9.12 -58.62 -4.25
N GLN A 39 -10.09 -59.47 -3.95
CA GLN A 39 -11.00 -59.42 -2.83
C GLN A 39 -10.47 -60.33 -1.73
N ASP A 40 -10.33 -59.81 -0.51
CA ASP A 40 -10.32 -60.64 0.69
C ASP A 40 -11.00 -59.89 1.83
N GLY A 41 -11.87 -60.63 2.52
CA GLY A 41 -12.83 -60.13 3.48
C GLY A 41 -12.24 -60.02 4.88
N ALA A 42 -12.64 -58.95 5.56
CA ALA A 42 -12.77 -58.92 7.01
C ALA A 42 -13.95 -57.99 7.32
N ASP A 43 -15.05 -58.61 7.73
CA ASP A 43 -16.24 -57.95 8.24
C ASP A 43 -15.91 -57.32 9.60
N MET A 44 -16.07 -56.01 9.72
CA MET A 44 -16.21 -55.34 11.00
C MET A 44 -17.31 -54.28 10.83
N ASP A 45 -18.52 -54.70 11.20
CA ASP A 45 -19.72 -53.89 11.21
C ASP A 45 -19.68 -52.83 12.34
N THR A 46 -20.43 -51.75 12.11
CA THR A 46 -20.95 -50.73 13.05
C THR A 46 -20.35 -49.31 12.98
N GLU A 47 -20.99 -48.52 12.10
CA GLU A 47 -21.50 -47.16 12.32
C GLU A 47 -20.53 -46.00 12.66
N ALA A 48 -20.09 -45.27 11.62
CA ALA A 48 -20.30 -43.81 11.45
C ALA A 48 -19.57 -43.31 10.18
N PRO A 49 -20.26 -42.62 9.23
CA PRO A 49 -19.57 -41.97 8.12
C PRO A 49 -18.96 -40.68 8.65
N VAL A 50 -17.71 -40.71 9.09
CA VAL A 50 -16.98 -39.47 9.38
C VAL A 50 -16.61 -38.85 8.03
N ALA A 51 -17.58 -38.14 7.46
CA ALA A 51 -17.43 -37.35 6.25
C ALA A 51 -16.26 -36.39 6.49
N SER A 52 -15.08 -36.74 5.95
CA SER A 52 -13.96 -35.82 5.88
C SER A 52 -14.39 -34.69 4.95
N LYS A 53 -14.97 -33.64 5.54
CA LYS A 53 -15.33 -32.36 4.90
C LYS A 53 -14.03 -31.67 4.47
N ARG A 54 -13.33 -32.22 3.49
CA ARG A 54 -12.31 -31.45 2.77
C ARG A 54 -13.08 -30.44 1.93
N PRO A 55 -12.96 -29.13 2.20
CA PRO A 55 -13.64 -28.13 1.41
C PRO A 55 -13.13 -28.23 -0.04
N GLN A 56 -14.02 -28.61 -0.95
CA GLN A 56 -13.75 -28.62 -2.37
C GLN A 56 -13.93 -27.18 -2.87
N PHE A 57 -12.82 -26.48 -3.14
CA PHE A 57 -12.87 -25.15 -3.73
C PHE A 57 -13.03 -25.29 -5.25
N PRO A 58 -14.18 -24.91 -5.83
CA PRO A 58 -14.34 -24.90 -7.28
C PRO A 58 -13.38 -23.88 -7.90
N PRO A 59 -12.80 -24.17 -9.08
CA PRO A 59 -11.92 -23.24 -9.77
C PRO A 59 -12.65 -21.93 -10.03
N ILE A 60 -12.09 -20.85 -9.51
CA ILE A 60 -12.66 -19.52 -9.67
C ILE A 60 -12.60 -19.12 -11.15
N SER A 61 -13.71 -18.61 -11.69
CA SER A 61 -13.74 -18.05 -13.05
C SER A 61 -12.72 -16.91 -13.16
N SER A 62 -12.02 -16.81 -14.30
CA SER A 62 -11.05 -15.74 -14.58
C SER A 62 -11.63 -14.33 -14.41
N ASP A 63 -12.94 -14.17 -14.57
CA ASP A 63 -13.65 -12.90 -14.36
C ASP A 63 -13.79 -12.52 -12.87
N LYS A 64 -13.70 -13.48 -11.95
CA LYS A 64 -13.62 -13.24 -10.50
C LYS A 64 -12.17 -13.10 -9.99
N LEU A 65 -11.17 -13.40 -10.85
CA LEU A 65 -9.76 -13.13 -10.59
C LEU A 65 -9.39 -11.67 -10.91
N LYS A 66 -10.10 -11.04 -11.87
CA LYS A 66 -10.15 -9.58 -11.97
C LYS A 66 -10.98 -9.10 -10.78
N GLY A 67 -10.31 -8.57 -9.76
CA GLY A 67 -10.92 -8.21 -8.48
C GLY A 67 -12.16 -7.32 -8.59
N ALA A 68 -12.95 -7.28 -7.51
CA ALA A 68 -14.08 -6.37 -7.37
C ALA A 68 -13.66 -4.91 -7.66
N ASP A 69 -14.58 -4.12 -8.25
CA ASP A 69 -14.34 -2.70 -8.54
C ASP A 69 -13.74 -1.98 -7.33
N GLU A 70 -12.48 -1.59 -7.45
CA GLU A 70 -11.75 -0.94 -6.38
C GLU A 70 -12.09 0.55 -6.38
N MET A 71 -12.52 1.04 -5.23
CA MET A 71 -12.95 2.42 -5.06
C MET A 71 -12.05 3.13 -4.05
N ARG A 72 -11.37 4.19 -4.51
CA ARG A 72 -10.62 5.10 -3.62
C ARG A 72 -11.38 6.39 -3.43
N LYS A 73 -11.34 6.90 -2.19
CA LYS A 73 -11.95 8.18 -1.82
C LYS A 73 -10.88 9.12 -1.30
N VAL A 74 -10.85 10.34 -1.84
CA VAL A 74 -9.92 11.39 -1.39
C VAL A 74 -10.74 12.55 -0.82
N ALA A 75 -10.42 12.95 0.41
CA ALA A 75 -11.07 14.07 1.07
C ALA A 75 -10.52 15.41 0.59
N VAL A 76 -11.41 16.34 0.26
CA VAL A 76 -11.02 17.68 -0.22
C VAL A 76 -11.24 18.70 0.90
N PRO A 77 -10.22 19.46 1.32
CA PRO A 77 -10.32 20.56 2.27
C PRO A 77 -11.17 21.73 1.77
N ALA A 78 -11.72 22.52 2.70
CA ALA A 78 -12.63 23.61 2.37
C ALA A 78 -12.00 24.71 1.49
N HIS A 79 -10.74 25.06 1.75
CA HIS A 79 -10.02 26.10 1.00
C HIS A 79 -9.68 25.70 -0.45
N ARG A 80 -9.89 24.43 -0.83
CA ARG A 80 -9.59 23.92 -2.19
C ARG A 80 -10.82 23.64 -3.05
N TYR A 81 -12.05 23.91 -2.58
CA TYR A 81 -13.25 23.65 -3.39
C TYR A 81 -13.37 24.54 -4.63
N THR A 82 -13.14 25.84 -4.49
CA THR A 82 -13.25 26.79 -5.60
C THR A 82 -12.26 26.44 -6.71
N PRO A 83 -10.95 26.22 -6.41
CA PRO A 83 -9.99 25.78 -7.42
C PRO A 83 -10.32 24.43 -8.05
N LEU A 84 -10.86 23.48 -7.26
CA LEU A 84 -11.25 22.16 -7.77
C LEU A 84 -12.39 22.26 -8.79
N LYS A 85 -13.40 23.08 -8.52
CA LYS A 85 -14.56 23.26 -9.40
C LYS A 85 -14.17 23.95 -10.71
N GLU A 86 -13.35 24.98 -10.64
CA GLU A 86 -12.87 25.72 -11.82
C GLU A 86 -11.99 24.85 -12.73
N ASN A 87 -11.09 24.07 -12.13
CA ASN A 87 -10.15 23.23 -12.87
C ASN A 87 -10.64 21.80 -13.08
N TRP A 88 -11.90 21.49 -12.71
CA TRP A 88 -12.43 20.12 -12.75
C TRP A 88 -12.28 19.50 -14.14
N MET A 89 -12.54 20.28 -15.19
CA MET A 89 -12.40 19.82 -16.58
C MET A 89 -10.98 19.33 -16.89
N LYS A 90 -9.96 20.08 -16.46
CA LYS A 90 -8.57 19.71 -16.66
C LYS A 90 -8.13 18.51 -15.81
N ILE A 91 -8.83 18.23 -14.72
CA ILE A 91 -8.52 17.12 -13.80
C ILE A 91 -9.18 15.82 -14.28
N PHE A 92 -10.47 15.85 -14.65
CA PHE A 92 -11.17 14.61 -15.02
C PHE A 92 -10.74 14.08 -16.39
N THR A 93 -10.46 14.97 -17.36
CA THR A 93 -10.05 14.58 -18.73
C THR A 93 -8.88 13.60 -18.74
N PRO A 94 -7.70 13.91 -18.15
CA PRO A 94 -6.57 12.99 -18.18
C PRO A 94 -6.84 11.69 -17.40
N ILE A 95 -7.69 11.71 -16.36
CA ILE A 95 -8.02 10.49 -15.60
C ILE A 95 -8.89 9.55 -16.43
N VAL A 96 -9.89 10.09 -17.14
CA VAL A 96 -10.81 9.28 -17.95
C VAL A 96 -10.15 8.82 -19.26
N GLU A 97 -9.40 9.69 -19.93
CA GLU A 97 -8.80 9.38 -21.23
C GLU A 97 -7.57 8.48 -21.11
N ASN A 98 -6.64 8.78 -20.21
CA ASN A 98 -5.38 8.04 -20.13
C ASN A 98 -5.51 6.76 -19.30
N LEU A 99 -6.27 6.81 -18.20
CA LEU A 99 -6.36 5.71 -17.23
C LEU A 99 -7.68 4.93 -17.31
N GLN A 100 -8.67 5.43 -18.05
CA GLN A 100 -9.98 4.78 -18.22
C GLN A 100 -10.66 4.49 -16.87
N LEU A 101 -10.58 5.46 -15.94
CA LEU A 101 -11.19 5.39 -14.62
C LEU A 101 -12.46 6.25 -14.56
N GLN A 102 -13.41 5.83 -13.74
CA GLN A 102 -14.59 6.64 -13.42
C GLN A 102 -14.29 7.54 -12.22
N VAL A 103 -14.52 8.85 -12.37
CA VAL A 103 -14.33 9.83 -11.29
C VAL A 103 -15.64 10.58 -11.05
N ARG A 104 -16.02 10.71 -9.78
CA ARG A 104 -17.15 11.54 -9.35
C ARG A 104 -16.78 12.37 -8.14
N PHE A 105 -17.33 13.58 -8.08
CA PHE A 105 -17.20 14.44 -6.90
C PHE A 105 -18.52 14.51 -6.14
N ASN A 106 -18.54 14.05 -4.89
CA ASN A 106 -19.71 14.16 -4.04
C ASN A 106 -19.66 15.48 -3.27
N LEU A 107 -20.56 16.41 -3.62
CA LEU A 107 -20.65 17.73 -3.00
C LEU A 107 -21.08 17.68 -1.52
N LYS A 108 -21.85 16.66 -1.11
CA LYS A 108 -22.35 16.54 0.28
C LYS A 108 -21.26 16.09 1.23
N THR A 109 -20.58 15.00 0.88
CA THR A 109 -19.50 14.43 1.70
C THR A 109 -18.13 15.03 1.40
N ARG A 110 -18.02 15.81 0.32
CA ARG A 110 -16.80 16.53 -0.09
C ARG A 110 -15.63 15.57 -0.35
N HIS A 111 -15.95 14.45 -0.98
CA HIS A 111 -15.00 13.42 -1.39
C HIS A 111 -14.97 13.31 -2.91
N VAL A 112 -13.76 13.22 -3.45
CA VAL A 112 -13.53 12.75 -4.83
C VAL A 112 -13.45 11.24 -4.76
N GLU A 113 -14.31 10.58 -5.51
CA GLU A 113 -14.41 9.14 -5.55
C GLU A 113 -13.96 8.65 -6.93
N ILE A 114 -12.97 7.77 -6.92
CA ILE A 114 -12.34 7.18 -8.10
C ILE A 114 -12.68 5.70 -8.09
N LYS A 115 -13.18 5.19 -9.22
CA LYS A 115 -13.57 3.80 -9.42
C LYS A 115 -12.88 3.24 -10.66
N THR A 116 -12.46 1.99 -10.58
CA THR A 116 -11.99 1.23 -11.73
C THR A 116 -13.16 0.81 -12.62
N CYS A 117 -12.88 0.66 -13.92
CA CYS A 117 -13.81 0.14 -14.90
C CYS A 117 -13.24 -1.15 -15.50
N LYS A 118 -14.07 -1.90 -16.23
CA LYS A 118 -13.63 -3.11 -16.96
C LYS A 118 -12.57 -2.81 -18.03
N ASP A 119 -12.51 -1.57 -18.50
CA ASP A 119 -11.56 -1.09 -19.50
C ASP A 119 -10.21 -0.68 -18.90
N THR A 120 -10.10 -0.59 -17.56
CA THR A 120 -8.85 -0.24 -16.90
C THR A 120 -7.83 -1.36 -17.09
N LYS A 121 -6.70 -1.05 -17.76
CA LYS A 121 -5.68 -2.04 -18.16
C LYS A 121 -4.67 -2.36 -17.05
N ASP A 122 -4.44 -1.42 -16.14
CA ASP A 122 -3.40 -1.51 -15.11
C ASP A 122 -3.93 -1.24 -13.70
N ILE A 123 -3.48 -2.06 -12.75
CA ILE A 123 -3.84 -2.00 -11.32
C ILE A 123 -3.24 -0.74 -10.68
N GLY A 124 -2.07 -0.29 -11.15
CA GLY A 124 -1.40 0.94 -10.70
C GLY A 124 -2.10 2.23 -11.14
N SER A 125 -3.04 2.17 -12.08
CA SER A 125 -3.78 3.35 -12.54
C SER A 125 -4.57 4.02 -11.41
N LEU A 126 -5.15 3.22 -10.52
CA LEU A 126 -5.97 3.76 -9.43
C LEU A 126 -5.12 4.52 -8.41
N THR A 127 -3.91 4.04 -8.11
CA THR A 127 -2.99 4.73 -7.21
C THR A 127 -2.47 6.02 -7.84
N LYS A 128 -2.07 5.99 -9.12
CA LYS A 128 -1.65 7.20 -9.86
C LYS A 128 -2.73 8.28 -9.90
N ALA A 129 -3.98 7.89 -10.17
CA ALA A 129 -5.10 8.83 -10.16
C ALA A 129 -5.40 9.37 -8.76
N SER A 130 -5.27 8.53 -7.72
CA SER A 130 -5.39 8.95 -6.33
C SER A 130 -4.30 9.97 -5.95
N ASP A 131 -3.05 9.71 -6.33
CA ASP A 131 -1.91 10.58 -6.04
C ASP A 131 -1.98 11.89 -6.83
N PHE A 132 -2.45 11.86 -8.07
CA PHE A 132 -2.75 13.05 -8.86
C PHE A 132 -3.78 13.96 -8.18
N VAL A 133 -4.90 13.40 -7.72
CA VAL A 133 -5.93 14.16 -7.01
C VAL A 133 -5.41 14.65 -5.66
N ARG A 134 -4.62 13.85 -4.96
CA ARG A 134 -3.99 14.22 -3.69
C ARG A 134 -2.99 15.37 -3.87
N ALA A 135 -2.15 15.35 -4.90
CA ALA A 135 -1.23 16.44 -5.22
C ALA A 135 -1.98 17.75 -5.47
N PHE A 136 -3.05 17.72 -6.26
CA PHE A 136 -3.88 18.90 -6.46
C PHE A 136 -4.51 19.40 -5.16
N ILE A 137 -4.93 18.51 -4.26
CA ILE A 137 -5.50 18.90 -2.97
C ILE A 137 -4.44 19.56 -2.06
N LEU A 138 -3.21 19.09 -2.10
CA LEU A 138 -2.09 19.65 -1.32
C LEU A 138 -1.63 21.03 -1.81
N GLY A 139 -2.11 21.47 -2.98
CA GLY A 139 -1.91 22.83 -3.46
C GLY A 139 -1.05 22.95 -4.71
N PHE A 140 -0.61 21.83 -5.28
CA PHE A 140 0.12 21.84 -6.56
C PHE A 140 -0.76 22.34 -7.71
N ASN A 141 -0.12 22.88 -8.73
CA ASN A 141 -0.81 23.24 -9.96
C ASN A 141 -1.25 21.99 -10.72
N VAL A 142 -2.27 22.15 -11.57
CA VAL A 142 -2.79 21.05 -12.40
C VAL A 142 -1.73 20.55 -13.38
N GLU A 143 -0.96 21.46 -13.96
CA GLU A 143 0.11 21.14 -14.92
C GLU A 143 1.23 20.32 -14.27
N ASP A 144 1.66 20.73 -13.08
CA ASP A 144 2.67 20.00 -12.30
C ASP A 144 2.15 18.63 -11.85
N SER A 145 0.89 18.56 -11.43
CA SER A 145 0.27 17.29 -11.03
C SER A 145 0.17 16.33 -12.23
N LEU A 146 -0.05 16.83 -13.44
CA LEU A 146 -0.16 15.99 -14.65
C LEU A 146 1.15 15.25 -14.96
N ALA A 147 2.30 15.75 -14.48
CA ALA A 147 3.57 15.04 -14.58
C ALA A 147 3.55 13.69 -13.84
N LEU A 148 2.83 13.59 -12.72
CA LEU A 148 2.67 12.32 -11.96
C LEU A 148 1.92 11.24 -12.75
N LEU A 149 1.07 11.63 -13.71
CA LEU A 149 0.39 10.67 -14.59
C LEU A 149 1.27 10.21 -15.74
N ARG A 150 2.28 11.02 -16.12
CA ARG A 150 3.18 10.73 -17.25
C ARG A 150 4.41 9.95 -16.83
N LEU A 151 4.95 10.23 -15.65
CA LEU A 151 6.22 9.70 -15.14
C LEU A 151 5.98 9.04 -13.79
N ASP A 152 6.30 7.75 -13.71
CA ASP A 152 6.04 6.93 -12.52
C ASP A 152 7.10 7.09 -11.42
N GLU A 153 8.20 7.78 -11.71
CA GLU A 153 9.33 8.00 -10.78
C GLU A 153 9.19 9.30 -9.96
N LEU A 154 8.12 10.07 -10.17
CA LEU A 154 7.83 11.22 -9.31
C LEU A 154 7.05 10.77 -8.07
N PHE A 155 7.50 11.26 -6.92
CA PHE A 155 6.87 11.00 -5.64
C PHE A 155 6.43 12.31 -5.00
N LEU A 156 5.45 12.21 -4.10
CA LEU A 156 5.01 13.32 -3.28
C LEU A 156 5.52 13.10 -1.86
N GLU A 157 6.34 14.03 -1.38
CA GLU A 157 6.83 14.04 -0.02
C GLU A 157 6.14 15.15 0.78
N SER A 158 5.83 14.86 2.05
CA SER A 158 5.19 15.82 2.95
C SER A 158 5.87 15.74 4.29
N PHE A 159 6.48 16.83 4.72
CA PHE A 159 7.12 16.94 6.02
C PHE A 159 6.65 18.19 6.76
N ASP A 160 6.65 18.13 8.09
CA ASP A 160 6.46 19.32 8.91
C ASP A 160 7.84 19.91 9.26
N VAL A 161 7.94 21.23 9.27
CA VAL A 161 9.18 21.92 9.67
C VAL A 161 9.58 21.54 11.11
N THR A 162 8.60 21.21 11.95
CA THR A 162 8.81 20.81 13.34
C THR A 162 9.48 19.44 13.50
N ASP A 163 9.37 18.55 12.51
CA ASP A 163 9.96 17.21 12.54
C ASP A 163 11.50 17.26 12.45
N VAL A 164 12.04 18.25 11.73
CA VAL A 164 13.49 18.45 11.58
C VAL A 164 14.06 19.17 12.82
N LYS A 165 13.32 20.16 13.32
CA LYS A 165 13.71 20.91 14.50
C LYS A 165 12.46 21.42 15.22
N PRO A 166 12.31 21.17 16.53
CA PRO A 166 11.19 21.70 17.29
C PRO A 166 11.34 23.22 17.41
N LEU A 167 10.62 23.96 16.57
CA LEU A 167 10.56 25.41 16.56
C LEU A 167 9.19 25.87 17.08
N LYS A 168 9.17 26.96 17.85
CA LYS A 168 7.95 27.53 18.43
C LYS A 168 7.80 29.01 18.05
N GLY A 169 6.56 29.43 17.85
CA GLY A 169 6.19 30.83 17.63
C GLY A 169 6.98 31.52 16.51
N ASP A 170 7.60 32.65 16.83
CA ASP A 170 8.33 33.51 15.87
C ASP A 170 9.46 32.79 15.12
N HIS A 171 10.09 31.79 15.74
CA HIS A 171 11.15 31.02 15.08
C HIS A 171 10.61 30.17 13.92
N LEU A 172 9.38 29.66 14.04
CA LEU A 172 8.72 28.87 13.00
C LEU A 172 8.35 29.78 11.81
N SER A 173 7.70 30.90 12.07
CA SER A 173 7.35 31.89 11.04
C SER A 173 8.59 32.41 10.30
N ARG A 174 9.68 32.68 11.04
CA ARG A 174 10.95 33.09 10.44
C ARG A 174 11.59 31.99 9.58
N ALA A 175 11.50 30.73 10.00
CA ALA A 175 12.00 29.60 9.21
C ALA A 175 11.22 29.48 7.89
N ILE A 176 9.89 29.52 7.93
CA ILE A 176 9.03 29.48 6.75
C ILE A 176 9.33 30.67 5.82
N GLY A 177 9.48 31.87 6.39
CA GLY A 177 9.84 33.08 5.63
C GLY A 177 11.20 32.99 4.94
N ARG A 178 12.17 32.28 5.54
CA ARG A 178 13.48 32.03 4.93
C ARG A 178 13.42 30.99 3.81
N ILE A 179 12.58 29.96 3.95
CA ILE A 179 12.37 28.94 2.91
C ILE A 179 11.70 29.58 1.68
N ALA A 180 10.67 30.40 1.87
CA ALA A 180 10.04 31.14 0.78
C ALA A 180 11.00 32.19 0.18
N GLY A 181 11.71 32.92 1.04
CA GLY A 181 12.50 34.09 0.64
C GLY A 181 11.63 35.29 0.24
N LYS A 182 12.27 36.40 -0.12
CA LYS A 182 11.54 37.62 -0.54
C LYS A 182 10.77 37.35 -1.83
N GLY A 183 9.44 37.33 -1.75
CA GLY A 183 8.55 37.10 -2.91
C GLY A 183 8.68 35.71 -3.52
N GLY A 184 9.09 34.70 -2.74
CA GLY A 184 9.25 33.34 -3.25
C GLY A 184 10.55 33.08 -4.01
N LYS A 185 11.47 34.07 -4.12
CA LYS A 185 12.70 33.94 -4.91
C LYS A 185 13.54 32.73 -4.52
N THR A 186 13.75 32.52 -3.22
CA THR A 186 14.55 31.38 -2.73
C THR A 186 13.88 30.05 -3.06
N LYS A 187 12.57 29.94 -2.83
CA LYS A 187 11.78 28.78 -3.24
C LYS A 187 11.93 28.50 -4.75
N PHE A 188 11.76 29.51 -5.60
CA PHE A 188 11.89 29.34 -7.05
C PHE A 188 13.30 28.96 -7.49
N THR A 189 14.33 29.50 -6.83
CA THR A 189 15.71 29.09 -7.09
C THR A 189 15.92 27.62 -6.75
N ILE A 190 15.41 27.16 -5.61
CA ILE A 190 15.48 25.74 -5.23
C ILE A 190 14.75 24.88 -6.27
N GLU A 191 13.50 25.20 -6.59
CA GLU A 191 12.70 24.47 -7.59
C GLU A 191 13.42 24.32 -8.93
N ASN A 192 14.10 25.36 -9.42
CA ASN A 192 14.81 25.31 -10.69
C ASN A 192 16.11 24.49 -10.62
N VAL A 193 16.81 24.53 -9.49
CA VAL A 193 18.06 23.79 -9.29
C VAL A 193 17.78 22.29 -9.11
N THR A 194 16.82 21.94 -8.26
CA THR A 194 16.47 20.55 -7.95
C THR A 194 15.49 19.96 -8.96
N LYS A 195 14.90 20.78 -9.83
CA LYS A 195 13.81 20.39 -10.76
C LYS A 195 12.62 19.78 -10.03
N THR A 196 12.35 20.24 -8.81
CA THR A 196 11.18 19.85 -8.02
C THR A 196 10.15 20.97 -7.97
N ARG A 197 8.93 20.66 -7.55
CA ARG A 197 7.89 21.64 -7.26
C ARG A 197 7.65 21.65 -5.77
N ILE A 198 7.58 22.83 -5.17
CA ILE A 198 7.42 22.94 -3.72
C ILE A 198 6.13 23.70 -3.41
N VAL A 199 5.36 23.22 -2.45
CA VAL A 199 4.22 23.95 -1.90
C VAL A 199 4.43 24.15 -0.40
N LEU A 200 4.32 25.39 0.04
CA LEU A 200 4.46 25.78 1.44
C LEU A 200 3.07 26.03 2.01
N ALA A 201 2.67 25.21 2.99
CA ALA A 201 1.37 25.26 3.65
C ALA A 201 1.56 25.47 5.15
N GLU A 202 1.77 26.73 5.55
CA GLU A 202 2.05 27.13 6.93
C GLU A 202 3.21 26.33 7.55
N THR A 203 2.92 25.25 8.29
CA THR A 203 3.93 24.39 8.93
C THR A 203 4.40 23.24 8.04
N LYS A 204 3.59 22.84 7.06
CA LYS A 204 3.86 21.70 6.18
C LYS A 204 4.50 22.15 4.88
N VAL A 205 5.47 21.38 4.43
CA VAL A 205 6.11 21.53 3.13
C VAL A 205 5.82 20.28 2.32
N HIS A 206 5.35 20.49 1.10
CA HIS A 206 5.14 19.44 0.12
C HIS A 206 6.15 19.60 -1.01
N ILE A 207 6.84 18.51 -1.37
CA ILE A 207 7.81 18.45 -2.47
C ILE A 207 7.36 17.36 -3.45
#